data_AF-A0A8T7GBL9-F1
#
_entry.id   AF-A0A8T7GBL9-F1
#
_cell.length_a   1.000
_cell.length_b   1.000
_cell.length_c   1.000
_cell.angle_alpha   90.00
_cell.angle_beta   90.00
_cell.angle_gamma   90.00
#
_symmetry.space_group_name_H-M   'P 1'
#
loop_
_entity.id
_entity.type
_entity.pdbx_description
1 polymer ?
#
loop_
_entity_poly.entity_id
_entity_poly.type
_entity_poly.pdbx_seq_one_letter_code
_entity_poly.pdbx_strand_id
1 'polypeptide(L)'
;MGYANDLISKSKLVKHFCGAWQKRDNAHGGLTKPLHKNFVCLENFSNRKNHKHFIASNLLSRAMNSKFTFAIVLAAILAVVAVPTSAFAATVNASIVPGASTKTNDAYDPNPIEINKGDEVIWTNNDSALHTVTSGSNGEPTGLFGGTASAPALMPPKKTQSFTFTEEGEYPYFCVLHPAMVGLVKVSAGGGSGMQETYATTEFDGQTYTVEATSAAVKVTGLAIDAGKAVNVNLSGEGEVELELPTAMISGISSVMAGSTDVSFTQVESDDDSTTIKFTVPAGTSSVQIMGAKVIPEFGVIAAIVLAASLVAVIGFARFKGASFGIGRF
;
A
#
# COMPACT_ATOMS: atom_id res chain seq x y z
N MET A 1 50.99 21.51 -23.13
CA MET A 1 49.98 21.49 -22.06
C MET A 1 48.68 21.00 -22.70
N GLY A 2 48.04 19.91 -22.32
CA GLY A 2 48.36 18.95 -21.26
C GLY A 2 47.12 18.15 -20.88
N TYR A 3 46.66 17.27 -21.78
CA TYR A 3 45.55 16.34 -21.48
C TYR A 3 46.09 15.07 -20.80
N ALA A 4 45.45 14.70 -19.70
CA ALA A 4 45.65 13.51 -18.89
C ALA A 4 44.24 13.05 -18.45
N ASN A 5 43.92 11.78 -18.21
CA ASN A 5 44.62 10.51 -18.41
C ASN A 5 43.52 9.44 -18.51
N ASP A 6 43.62 8.47 -19.42
CA ASP A 6 42.92 7.19 -19.25
C ASP A 6 43.72 6.05 -19.90
N LEU A 7 44.29 5.17 -19.08
CA LEU A 7 45.06 4.01 -19.52
C LEU A 7 45.00 2.81 -18.54
N ILE A 8 44.36 1.74 -19.01
CA ILE A 8 44.87 0.35 -19.04
C ILE A 8 45.16 -0.37 -17.70
N SER A 9 44.43 -1.48 -17.47
CA SER A 9 44.98 -2.84 -17.17
C SER A 9 43.85 -3.90 -17.26
N LYS A 10 43.78 -4.78 -18.29
CA LYS A 10 44.30 -6.18 -18.37
C LYS A 10 43.76 -7.12 -17.24
N SER A 11 43.32 -8.36 -17.46
CA SER A 11 43.62 -9.42 -18.47
C SER A 11 42.45 -10.44 -18.62
N LYS A 12 42.05 -10.93 -19.81
CA LYS A 12 42.57 -12.11 -20.58
C LYS A 12 42.77 -13.45 -19.82
N LEU A 13 41.94 -14.47 -20.12
CA LEU A 13 42.28 -15.83 -20.66
C LEU A 13 40.99 -16.68 -20.90
N VAL A 14 40.55 -16.99 -22.13
CA VAL A 14 40.89 -18.12 -23.04
C VAL A 14 40.13 -19.46 -22.79
N LYS A 15 39.24 -19.80 -23.76
CA LYS A 15 38.75 -21.11 -24.30
C LYS A 15 37.45 -20.78 -25.10
N HIS A 16 37.27 -20.85 -26.42
CA HIS A 16 37.74 -21.77 -27.49
C HIS A 16 37.35 -23.24 -27.18
N PHE A 17 36.62 -23.99 -28.02
CA PHE A 17 36.28 -23.86 -29.46
C PHE A 17 34.88 -24.46 -29.79
N CYS A 18 34.56 -24.53 -31.09
CA CYS A 18 33.33 -25.02 -31.77
C CYS A 18 32.11 -24.08 -31.73
N GLY A 19 31.47 -23.76 -32.85
CA GLY A 19 31.73 -24.18 -34.23
C GLY A 19 30.43 -24.22 -35.02
N ALA A 20 30.22 -23.27 -35.93
CA ALA A 20 28.92 -23.05 -36.56
C ALA A 20 28.70 -23.85 -37.85
N TRP A 21 27.45 -23.77 -38.32
CA TRP A 21 27.01 -23.88 -39.71
C TRP A 21 26.79 -25.28 -40.31
N GLN A 22 25.52 -25.51 -40.72
CA GLN A 22 25.23 -26.24 -41.95
C GLN A 22 24.01 -25.61 -42.64
N LYS A 23 24.27 -24.87 -43.73
CA LYS A 23 23.22 -24.52 -44.69
C LYS A 23 22.83 -25.76 -45.51
N ARG A 24 21.62 -25.68 -46.07
CA ARG A 24 21.16 -26.33 -47.30
C ARG A 24 22.30 -26.80 -48.21
N ASP A 25 22.29 -28.09 -48.53
CA ASP A 25 22.12 -28.57 -49.90
C ASP A 25 21.65 -30.03 -49.88
N ASN A 26 20.77 -30.39 -50.81
CA ASN A 26 20.61 -31.74 -51.35
C ASN A 26 19.57 -31.74 -52.48
N ALA A 27 20.07 -31.78 -53.71
CA ALA A 27 19.33 -32.22 -54.89
C ALA A 27 20.00 -33.49 -55.41
N HIS A 28 19.22 -34.39 -56.02
CA HIS A 28 19.61 -35.75 -56.42
C HIS A 28 19.91 -36.67 -55.21
N GLY A 29 19.44 -37.91 -55.12
CA GLY A 29 18.77 -38.74 -56.10
C GLY A 29 19.39 -40.14 -56.08
N GLY A 30 18.86 -41.06 -55.26
CA GLY A 30 19.42 -42.40 -55.10
C GLY A 30 18.60 -43.29 -54.17
N LEU A 31 18.39 -44.55 -54.56
CA LEU A 31 17.59 -45.52 -53.80
C LEU A 31 18.42 -46.20 -52.70
N THR A 32 17.80 -46.47 -51.54
CA THR A 32 17.57 -47.82 -50.93
C THR A 32 17.18 -47.72 -49.44
N LYS A 33 16.46 -48.74 -48.95
CA LYS A 33 16.09 -48.99 -47.54
C LYS A 33 16.81 -50.30 -47.08
N PRO A 34 16.66 -50.81 -45.84
CA PRO A 34 16.67 -50.19 -44.49
C PRO A 34 17.66 -50.95 -43.54
N LEU A 35 17.48 -50.81 -42.20
CA LEU A 35 17.80 -51.76 -41.09
C LEU A 35 18.96 -51.45 -40.10
N HIS A 36 18.56 -51.22 -38.84
CA HIS A 36 18.99 -51.94 -37.62
C HIS A 36 20.45 -52.43 -37.46
N LYS A 37 21.17 -51.97 -36.41
CA LYS A 37 21.25 -52.63 -35.06
C LYS A 37 22.28 -51.99 -34.10
N ASN A 38 22.09 -52.25 -32.81
CA ASN A 38 23.04 -51.98 -31.73
C ASN A 38 24.29 -52.86 -31.83
N PHE A 39 25.40 -52.41 -31.22
CA PHE A 39 26.42 -53.33 -30.68
C PHE A 39 26.93 -52.86 -29.32
N VAL A 40 27.09 -53.84 -28.42
CA VAL A 40 27.69 -53.74 -27.08
C VAL A 40 28.91 -54.65 -27.09
N CYS A 41 30.03 -54.26 -26.45
CA CYS A 41 30.85 -55.20 -25.68
C CYS A 41 31.89 -54.51 -24.78
N LEU A 42 32.27 -55.21 -23.71
CA LEU A 42 33.30 -54.82 -22.74
C LEU A 42 34.62 -55.56 -22.99
N GLU A 43 35.73 -54.97 -22.53
CA GLU A 43 36.90 -55.68 -21.97
C GLU A 43 37.29 -54.92 -20.67
N ASN A 44 37.48 -55.50 -19.47
CA ASN A 44 38.39 -56.57 -19.00
C ASN A 44 39.88 -56.17 -19.10
N PHE A 45 40.78 -56.34 -18.11
CA PHE A 45 40.72 -56.98 -16.78
C PHE A 45 41.91 -56.54 -15.86
N SER A 46 41.91 -56.99 -14.59
CA SER A 46 43.10 -57.43 -13.81
C SER A 46 43.69 -56.59 -12.63
N ASN A 47 43.36 -57.04 -11.41
CA ASN A 47 44.29 -57.46 -10.33
C ASN A 47 44.93 -56.46 -9.32
N ARG A 48 44.58 -56.62 -8.03
CA ARG A 48 45.53 -56.96 -6.95
C ARG A 48 44.84 -57.51 -5.69
N LYS A 49 45.48 -58.46 -4.97
CA LYS A 49 45.00 -59.09 -3.73
C LYS A 49 45.87 -58.75 -2.50
N ASN A 50 45.21 -58.55 -1.36
CA ASN A 50 45.55 -58.92 0.03
C ASN A 50 46.89 -58.51 0.68
N HIS A 51 46.81 -57.57 1.64
CA HIS A 51 47.62 -57.38 2.87
C HIS A 51 46.84 -56.40 3.80
N LYS A 52 46.90 -56.39 5.15
CA LYS A 52 47.27 -57.38 6.19
C LYS A 52 46.75 -56.92 7.59
N HIS A 53 46.55 -57.87 8.53
CA HIS A 53 46.40 -57.75 10.02
C HIS A 53 45.63 -56.59 10.72
N PHE A 54 44.55 -56.97 11.43
CA PHE A 54 44.32 -56.85 12.89
C PHE A 54 45.02 -55.72 13.70
N ILE A 55 44.23 -54.90 14.41
CA ILE A 55 44.29 -54.62 15.88
C ILE A 55 43.09 -53.72 16.23
N ALA A 56 42.40 -54.02 17.33
CA ALA A 56 41.39 -53.13 17.91
C ALA A 56 42.05 -52.14 18.90
N SER A 57 41.64 -50.88 18.87
CA SER A 57 41.80 -49.97 20.02
C SER A 57 40.64 -48.98 20.05
N ASN A 58 40.24 -48.63 21.27
CA ASN A 58 39.01 -47.92 21.58
C ASN A 58 39.33 -46.45 21.96
N LEU A 59 38.30 -45.61 22.04
CA LEU A 59 38.31 -44.23 22.58
C LEU A 59 39.02 -43.16 21.73
N LEU A 60 38.24 -42.17 21.26
CA LEU A 60 38.22 -40.82 21.86
C LEU A 60 37.19 -39.91 21.18
N SER A 61 36.46 -39.12 21.98
CA SER A 61 35.94 -37.77 21.68
C SER A 61 35.29 -37.50 20.32
N ARG A 62 34.00 -37.17 20.21
CA ARG A 62 33.34 -36.05 20.89
C ARG A 62 31.83 -36.03 20.57
N ALA A 63 30.98 -35.87 21.58
CA ALA A 63 29.61 -35.39 21.38
C ALA A 63 29.63 -33.86 21.30
N MET A 64 29.33 -33.26 20.13
CA MET A 64 29.17 -31.81 20.00
C MET A 64 28.08 -31.43 18.97
N ASN A 65 26.93 -31.00 19.51
CA ASN A 65 26.09 -29.89 19.03
C ASN A 65 25.35 -30.01 17.69
N SER A 66 24.27 -30.80 17.69
CA SER A 66 23.15 -30.66 16.73
C SER A 66 22.33 -29.38 17.00
N LYS A 67 22.89 -28.20 16.68
CA LYS A 67 22.18 -26.89 16.79
C LYS A 67 22.51 -25.87 15.68
N PHE A 68 23.23 -26.24 14.62
CA PHE A 68 23.70 -25.30 13.59
C PHE A 68 23.21 -25.55 12.15
N THR A 69 22.22 -26.43 11.96
CA THR A 69 21.62 -26.76 10.64
C THR A 69 20.13 -26.43 10.55
N PHE A 70 19.64 -25.44 11.32
CA PHE A 70 18.26 -24.95 11.23
C PHE A 70 18.13 -23.44 10.93
N ALA A 71 19.24 -22.70 10.87
CA ALA A 71 19.23 -21.23 10.73
C ALA A 71 19.27 -20.72 9.27
N ILE A 72 19.55 -21.59 8.28
CA ILE A 72 19.76 -21.17 6.88
C ILE A 72 18.52 -21.42 5.99
N VAL A 73 17.62 -22.33 6.38
CA VAL A 73 16.37 -22.58 5.64
C VAL A 73 15.29 -21.53 5.97
N LEU A 74 15.29 -20.98 7.19
CA LEU A 74 14.28 -20.01 7.64
C LEU A 74 14.43 -18.62 6.96
N ALA A 75 15.64 -18.24 6.57
CA ALA A 75 15.90 -16.97 5.88
C ALA A 75 15.50 -16.96 4.39
N ALA A 76 15.24 -18.13 3.79
CA ALA A 76 14.86 -18.24 2.38
C ALA A 76 13.34 -18.16 2.12
N ILE A 77 12.51 -18.18 3.18
CA ILE A 77 11.04 -18.10 3.08
C ILE A 77 10.55 -16.67 3.36
N LEU A 78 11.38 -15.81 3.99
CA LEU A 78 11.06 -14.40 4.25
C LEU A 78 11.34 -13.47 3.06
N ALA A 79 11.16 -14.00 1.84
CA ALA A 79 11.16 -13.26 0.58
C ALA A 79 9.85 -13.49 -0.17
N VAL A 80 8.72 -13.49 0.56
CA VAL A 80 7.43 -13.11 -0.02
C VAL A 80 7.57 -11.64 -0.37
N VAL A 81 8.02 -11.40 -1.61
CA VAL A 81 8.11 -10.08 -2.21
C VAL A 81 6.77 -9.38 -1.99
N ALA A 82 6.81 -8.19 -1.40
CA ALA A 82 5.66 -7.30 -1.37
C ALA A 82 5.22 -7.11 -2.82
N VAL A 83 4.12 -7.76 -3.20
CA VAL A 83 3.40 -7.39 -4.41
C VAL A 83 2.87 -6.01 -4.11
N PRO A 84 3.34 -4.93 -4.77
CA PRO A 84 2.64 -3.66 -4.66
C PRO A 84 1.22 -3.95 -5.16
N THR A 85 0.25 -3.84 -4.25
CA THR A 85 -1.16 -3.94 -4.61
C THR A 85 -1.37 -2.91 -5.69
N SER A 86 -1.63 -3.37 -6.91
CA SER A 86 -1.79 -2.48 -8.04
C SER A 86 -2.95 -1.56 -7.71
N ALA A 87 -2.68 -0.29 -7.45
CA ALA A 87 -3.70 0.73 -7.57
C ALA A 87 -4.19 0.62 -9.01
N PHE A 88 -5.37 0.02 -9.19
CA PHE A 88 -5.96 -0.14 -10.50
C PHE A 88 -6.25 1.26 -11.01
N ALA A 89 -5.53 1.68 -12.05
CA ALA A 89 -5.80 2.92 -12.77
C ALA A 89 -7.29 2.93 -13.15
N ALA A 90 -8.07 3.77 -12.46
CA ALA A 90 -9.51 3.85 -12.66
C ALA A 90 -9.80 4.72 -13.88
N THR A 91 -10.94 4.45 -14.52
CA THR A 91 -11.43 5.29 -15.62
C THR A 91 -12.63 6.08 -15.14
N VAL A 92 -12.48 7.40 -15.05
CA VAL A 92 -13.52 8.33 -14.59
C VAL A 92 -14.13 9.04 -15.78
N ASN A 93 -15.46 8.97 -15.92
CA ASN A 93 -16.17 9.56 -17.04
C ASN A 93 -16.69 10.95 -16.65
N ALA A 94 -16.47 11.92 -17.53
CA ALA A 94 -17.00 13.28 -17.42
C ALA A 94 -17.78 13.66 -18.70
N SER A 95 -18.69 14.62 -18.57
CA SER A 95 -19.60 15.05 -19.62
C SER A 95 -19.50 16.55 -19.84
N ILE A 96 -19.37 16.97 -21.10
CA ILE A 96 -19.70 18.34 -21.51
C ILE A 96 -21.22 18.37 -21.70
N VAL A 97 -21.93 19.13 -20.86
CA VAL A 97 -23.39 19.01 -20.72
C VAL A 97 -24.14 19.70 -21.87
N PRO A 98 -25.42 19.36 -22.13
CA PRO A 98 -26.24 20.10 -23.09
C PRO A 98 -26.33 21.60 -22.77
N GLY A 99 -26.10 22.45 -23.78
CA GLY A 99 -26.07 23.91 -23.61
C GLY A 99 -24.82 24.44 -22.89
N ALA A 100 -23.71 23.70 -22.90
CA ALA A 100 -22.47 24.09 -22.20
C ALA A 100 -21.92 25.45 -22.66
N SER A 101 -22.12 25.84 -23.93
CA SER A 101 -21.68 27.13 -24.48
C SER A 101 -22.13 28.38 -23.72
N THR A 102 -23.22 28.29 -22.94
CA THR A 102 -23.76 29.40 -22.13
C THR A 102 -23.55 29.20 -20.62
N LYS A 103 -22.72 28.23 -20.22
CA LYS A 103 -22.45 27.85 -18.83
C LYS A 103 -21.01 28.19 -18.43
N THR A 104 -20.76 28.23 -17.12
CA THR A 104 -19.45 28.51 -16.53
C THR A 104 -18.83 27.23 -15.95
N ASN A 105 -18.77 27.12 -14.63
CA ASN A 105 -18.40 25.91 -13.88
C ASN A 105 -19.38 24.74 -14.12
N ASP A 106 -20.66 25.01 -14.39
CA ASP A 106 -21.67 23.96 -14.64
C ASP A 106 -21.65 23.40 -16.09
N ALA A 107 -20.60 23.70 -16.87
CA ALA A 107 -20.46 23.29 -18.27
C ALA A 107 -19.86 21.88 -18.43
N TYR A 108 -19.13 21.43 -17.41
CA TYR A 108 -18.55 20.10 -17.27
C TYR A 108 -19.16 19.42 -16.04
N ASP A 109 -19.38 18.11 -16.12
CA ASP A 109 -20.01 17.30 -15.05
C ASP A 109 -19.32 15.93 -14.92
N PRO A 110 -18.81 15.53 -13.75
CA PRO A 110 -18.71 16.33 -12.52
C PRO A 110 -17.69 17.47 -12.66
N ASN A 111 -17.77 18.48 -11.78
CA ASN A 111 -16.79 19.54 -11.64
C ASN A 111 -16.74 20.04 -10.17
N PRO A 112 -15.64 19.84 -9.43
CA PRO A 112 -14.39 19.19 -9.85
C PRO A 112 -14.57 17.69 -10.18
N ILE A 113 -13.63 17.16 -10.97
CA ILE A 113 -13.42 15.74 -11.17
C ILE A 113 -12.35 15.32 -10.16
N GLU A 114 -12.67 14.40 -9.24
CA GLU A 114 -11.76 13.98 -8.17
C GLU A 114 -11.25 12.55 -8.43
N ILE A 115 -9.94 12.43 -8.65
CA ILE A 115 -9.27 11.20 -9.09
C ILE A 115 -7.94 11.00 -8.36
N ASN A 116 -7.26 9.91 -8.69
CA ASN A 116 -5.98 9.55 -8.11
C ASN A 116 -4.85 9.51 -9.13
N LYS A 117 -3.62 9.61 -8.61
CA LYS A 117 -2.41 9.40 -9.39
C LYS A 117 -2.43 8.02 -10.05
N GLY A 118 -2.50 8.02 -11.38
CA GLY A 118 -2.62 6.85 -12.25
C GLY A 118 -3.95 6.74 -12.99
N ASP A 119 -4.99 7.46 -12.58
CA ASP A 119 -6.33 7.38 -13.17
C ASP A 119 -6.43 8.07 -14.55
N GLU A 120 -7.33 7.58 -15.39
CA GLU A 120 -7.71 8.20 -16.67
C GLU A 120 -9.05 8.91 -16.56
N VAL A 121 -9.12 10.18 -16.98
CA VAL A 121 -10.40 10.87 -17.21
C VAL A 121 -10.78 10.75 -18.67
N ILE A 122 -12.04 10.38 -18.95
CA ILE A 122 -12.63 10.40 -20.28
C ILE A 122 -13.77 11.44 -20.31
N TRP A 123 -13.55 12.55 -21.01
CA TRP A 123 -14.60 13.53 -21.29
C TRP A 123 -15.38 13.13 -22.54
N THR A 124 -16.71 13.19 -22.47
CA THR A 124 -17.63 13.00 -23.60
C THR A 124 -18.36 14.29 -23.90
N ASN A 125 -18.35 14.74 -25.16
CA ASN A 125 -19.21 15.85 -25.57
C ASN A 125 -20.67 15.38 -25.72
N ASN A 126 -21.53 15.70 -24.75
CA ASN A 126 -22.96 15.44 -24.81
C ASN A 126 -23.78 16.65 -25.25
N ASP A 127 -23.15 17.79 -25.50
CA ASP A 127 -23.77 18.94 -26.15
C ASP A 127 -23.95 18.73 -27.67
N SER A 128 -24.72 19.64 -28.27
CA SER A 128 -24.94 19.75 -29.70
C SER A 128 -23.88 20.60 -30.42
N ALA A 129 -23.14 21.43 -29.67
CA ALA A 129 -22.07 22.30 -30.15
C ALA A 129 -20.69 21.60 -30.15
N LEU A 130 -19.72 22.21 -30.85
CA LEU A 130 -18.30 21.86 -30.76
C LEU A 130 -17.70 22.41 -29.47
N HIS A 131 -16.90 21.60 -28.78
CA HIS A 131 -16.23 21.97 -27.52
C HIS A 131 -14.81 21.41 -27.43
N THR A 132 -14.08 21.74 -26.36
CA THR A 132 -12.76 21.18 -26.03
C THR A 132 -12.64 20.98 -24.52
N VAL A 133 -11.65 20.19 -24.10
CA VAL A 133 -11.19 20.10 -22.70
C VAL A 133 -9.69 20.41 -22.67
N THR A 134 -9.36 21.70 -22.73
CA THR A 134 -7.98 22.17 -22.91
C THR A 134 -7.37 22.55 -21.57
N SER A 135 -6.29 21.87 -21.18
CA SER A 135 -5.58 22.14 -19.92
C SER A 135 -5.05 23.57 -19.87
N GLY A 136 -5.28 24.27 -18.76
CA GLY A 136 -4.88 25.67 -18.57
C GLY A 136 -5.97 26.52 -17.91
N SER A 137 -5.75 27.82 -17.87
CA SER A 137 -6.66 28.76 -17.21
C SER A 137 -6.61 30.14 -17.86
N ASN A 138 -7.65 30.96 -17.65
CA ASN A 138 -7.74 32.33 -18.16
C ASN A 138 -7.56 32.49 -19.69
N GLY A 139 -7.88 31.45 -20.47
CA GLY A 139 -7.69 31.43 -21.92
C GLY A 139 -6.31 30.94 -22.39
N GLU A 140 -5.37 30.68 -21.49
CA GLU A 140 -4.00 30.26 -21.78
C GLU A 140 -3.80 28.76 -21.56
N PRO A 141 -3.57 27.96 -22.62
CA PRO A 141 -3.31 26.53 -22.49
C PRO A 141 -1.93 26.22 -21.92
N THR A 142 -1.85 25.31 -20.95
CA THR A 142 -0.58 24.72 -20.49
C THR A 142 0.00 23.68 -21.47
N GLY A 143 -0.83 23.18 -22.39
CA GLY A 143 -0.44 22.19 -23.40
C GLY A 143 -0.28 20.75 -22.88
N LEU A 144 -0.72 20.47 -21.65
CA LEU A 144 -0.68 19.13 -21.05
C LEU A 144 -1.69 18.19 -21.71
N PHE A 145 -2.92 18.65 -21.95
CA PHE A 145 -3.96 17.93 -22.69
C PHE A 145 -4.93 18.88 -23.42
N GLY A 146 -5.70 18.34 -24.37
CA GLY A 146 -6.69 19.13 -25.14
C GLY A 146 -6.11 20.06 -26.22
N GLY A 147 -4.82 19.92 -26.55
CA GLY A 147 -4.15 20.68 -27.60
C GLY A 147 -3.61 22.03 -27.15
N THR A 148 -3.39 22.94 -28.10
CA THR A 148 -2.89 24.30 -27.87
C THR A 148 -3.88 25.34 -28.40
N ALA A 149 -3.65 26.62 -28.13
CA ALA A 149 -4.50 27.71 -28.64
C ALA A 149 -4.53 27.76 -30.19
N SER A 150 -3.42 27.40 -30.85
CA SER A 150 -3.30 27.35 -32.31
C SER A 150 -3.70 26.00 -32.93
N ALA A 151 -3.79 24.93 -32.12
CA ALA A 151 -4.21 23.60 -32.55
C ALA A 151 -5.04 22.92 -31.44
N PRO A 152 -6.29 23.38 -31.21
CA PRO A 152 -7.15 22.83 -30.16
C PRO A 152 -7.73 21.46 -30.55
N ALA A 153 -7.87 20.56 -29.57
CA ALA A 153 -8.51 19.25 -29.77
C ALA A 153 -10.05 19.41 -29.80
N LEU A 154 -10.59 19.78 -30.96
CA LEU A 154 -12.02 19.95 -31.17
C LEU A 154 -12.80 18.63 -31.02
N MET A 155 -13.81 18.64 -30.15
CA MET A 155 -14.71 17.53 -29.88
C MET A 155 -16.10 17.81 -30.50
N PRO A 156 -16.44 17.22 -31.66
CA PRO A 156 -17.82 17.15 -32.15
C PRO A 156 -18.78 16.46 -31.16
N PRO A 157 -20.09 16.64 -31.30
CA PRO A 157 -21.09 15.90 -30.52
C PRO A 157 -20.81 14.39 -30.52
N LYS A 158 -20.92 13.79 -29.32
CA LYS A 158 -20.65 12.37 -29.04
C LYS A 158 -19.21 11.92 -29.30
N LYS A 159 -18.25 12.85 -29.42
CA LYS A 159 -16.81 12.52 -29.39
C LYS A 159 -16.24 12.61 -27.98
N THR A 160 -15.20 11.82 -27.77
CA THR A 160 -14.50 11.70 -26.50
C THR A 160 -13.05 12.18 -26.62
N GLN A 161 -12.50 12.59 -25.50
CA GLN A 161 -11.07 12.83 -25.29
C GLN A 161 -10.71 12.24 -23.92
N SER A 162 -9.52 11.65 -23.79
CA SER A 162 -9.05 11.15 -22.50
C SER A 162 -7.64 11.62 -22.16
N PHE A 163 -7.30 11.57 -20.88
CA PHE A 163 -5.97 11.85 -20.36
C PHE A 163 -5.73 11.09 -19.05
N THR A 164 -4.55 10.48 -18.90
CA THR A 164 -4.11 9.80 -17.68
C THR A 164 -3.26 10.74 -16.83
N PHE A 165 -3.64 10.91 -15.56
CA PHE A 165 -2.99 11.83 -14.64
C PHE A 165 -1.97 11.10 -13.78
N THR A 166 -0.68 11.23 -14.12
CA THR A 166 0.41 10.51 -13.43
C THR A 166 1.06 11.28 -12.29
N GLU A 167 0.66 12.53 -12.04
CA GLU A 167 1.17 13.36 -10.95
C GLU A 167 0.02 13.97 -10.15
N GLU A 168 0.30 14.29 -8.89
CA GLU A 168 -0.67 14.86 -7.95
C GLU A 168 -0.84 16.37 -8.17
N GLY A 169 -2.00 16.89 -7.77
CA GLY A 169 -2.30 18.31 -7.76
C GLY A 169 -3.57 18.70 -8.52
N GLU A 170 -3.68 19.99 -8.81
CA GLU A 170 -4.86 20.59 -9.43
C GLU A 170 -4.60 20.97 -10.89
N TYR A 171 -5.46 20.48 -11.78
CA TYR A 171 -5.36 20.65 -13.23
C TYR A 171 -6.61 21.41 -13.73
N PRO A 172 -6.57 22.76 -13.75
CA PRO A 172 -7.63 23.54 -14.39
C PRO A 172 -7.64 23.29 -15.90
N TYR A 173 -8.82 23.32 -16.47
CA TYR A 173 -9.04 23.22 -17.91
C TYR A 173 -10.23 24.07 -18.36
N PHE A 174 -10.32 24.37 -19.65
CA PHE A 174 -11.36 25.23 -20.21
C PHE A 174 -11.69 24.86 -21.66
N CYS A 175 -12.77 25.43 -22.19
CA CYS A 175 -13.05 25.35 -23.62
C CYS A 175 -12.43 26.53 -24.38
N VAL A 176 -11.56 26.27 -25.36
CA VAL A 176 -10.91 27.31 -26.17
C VAL A 176 -11.92 28.16 -26.96
N LEU A 177 -13.07 27.58 -27.34
CA LEU A 177 -14.15 28.28 -28.04
C LEU A 177 -15.01 29.12 -27.09
N HIS A 178 -15.06 28.76 -25.81
CA HIS A 178 -15.91 29.38 -24.80
C HIS A 178 -15.11 29.51 -23.48
N PRO A 179 -14.17 30.47 -23.35
CA PRO A 179 -13.22 30.49 -22.22
C PRO A 179 -13.83 30.65 -20.82
N ALA A 180 -15.12 30.96 -20.73
CA ALA A 180 -15.88 30.98 -19.47
C ALA A 180 -16.31 29.57 -19.00
N MET A 181 -16.35 28.58 -19.89
CA MET A 181 -16.52 27.17 -19.53
C MET A 181 -15.22 26.68 -18.89
N VAL A 182 -15.26 26.44 -17.58
CA VAL A 182 -14.08 26.08 -16.78
C VAL A 182 -14.34 24.82 -15.96
N GLY A 183 -13.34 23.95 -15.91
CA GLY A 183 -13.34 22.71 -15.15
C GLY A 183 -12.06 22.53 -14.35
N LEU A 184 -12.11 21.66 -13.35
CA LEU A 184 -10.98 21.30 -12.50
C LEU A 184 -10.89 19.78 -12.39
N VAL A 185 -9.70 19.21 -12.61
CA VAL A 185 -9.37 17.86 -12.14
C VAL A 185 -8.49 17.99 -10.91
N LYS A 186 -8.84 17.32 -9.82
CA LYS A 186 -7.99 17.17 -8.64
C LYS A 186 -7.45 15.75 -8.59
N VAL A 187 -6.14 15.63 -8.40
CA VAL A 187 -5.44 14.35 -8.40
C VAL A 187 -4.78 14.16 -7.04
N SER A 188 -5.31 13.23 -6.25
CA SER A 188 -4.79 12.86 -4.94
C SER A 188 -3.71 11.78 -5.04
N ALA A 189 -2.90 11.66 -3.98
CA ALA A 189 -2.08 10.47 -3.74
C ALA A 189 -2.99 9.22 -3.70
N GLY A 190 -2.50 8.09 -4.24
CA GLY A 190 -3.36 7.02 -4.75
C GLY A 190 -4.32 6.31 -3.78
N GLY A 191 -5.53 6.85 -3.59
CA GLY A 191 -6.68 6.27 -2.90
C GLY A 191 -7.95 6.29 -3.77
N GLY A 192 -8.08 5.28 -4.66
CA GLY A 192 -9.15 5.00 -5.66
C GLY A 192 -10.30 6.00 -5.91
N SER A 193 -10.48 6.46 -7.16
CA SER A 193 -11.62 7.32 -7.49
C SER A 193 -12.95 6.57 -7.35
N GLY A 194 -13.89 7.18 -6.63
CA GLY A 194 -15.13 6.55 -6.15
C GLY A 194 -15.14 6.31 -4.64
N MET A 195 -13.99 6.36 -3.96
CA MET A 195 -13.92 6.33 -2.49
C MET A 195 -14.51 7.64 -1.91
N GLN A 196 -15.44 7.51 -0.97
CA GLN A 196 -15.95 8.60 -0.17
C GLN A 196 -15.21 8.65 1.18
N GLU A 197 -14.80 9.86 1.59
CA GLU A 197 -14.38 10.11 2.97
C GLU A 197 -15.58 10.28 3.91
N THR A 198 -15.51 9.60 5.06
CA THR A 198 -16.49 9.73 6.15
C THR A 198 -15.80 9.69 7.50
N TYR A 199 -16.27 10.50 8.45
CA TYR A 199 -15.70 10.57 9.79
C TYR A 199 -16.79 10.42 10.86
N ALA A 200 -16.40 9.91 12.02
CA ALA A 200 -17.17 10.08 13.25
C ALA A 200 -16.29 10.53 14.40
N THR A 201 -16.87 11.35 15.26
CA THR A 201 -16.24 11.87 16.46
C THR A 201 -16.92 11.32 17.70
N THR A 202 -16.15 11.09 18.76
CA THR A 202 -16.68 10.78 20.10
C THR A 202 -15.90 11.56 21.15
N GLU A 203 -16.53 11.88 22.27
CA GLU A 203 -15.87 12.53 23.41
C GLU A 203 -15.61 11.51 24.52
N PHE A 204 -14.40 11.49 25.06
CA PHE A 204 -14.03 10.67 26.21
C PHE A 204 -13.07 11.45 27.12
N ASP A 205 -13.36 11.51 28.42
CA ASP A 205 -12.60 12.28 29.43
C ASP A 205 -12.32 13.75 29.05
N GLY A 206 -13.28 14.40 28.38
CA GLY A 206 -13.16 15.79 27.91
C GLY A 206 -12.27 15.99 26.68
N GLN A 207 -11.80 14.91 26.04
CA GLN A 207 -11.07 14.92 24.78
C GLN A 207 -11.96 14.41 23.64
N THR A 208 -11.88 15.04 22.47
CA THR A 208 -12.55 14.57 21.25
C THR A 208 -11.61 13.69 20.45
N TYR A 209 -12.10 12.51 20.07
CA TYR A 209 -11.41 11.57 19.18
C TYR A 209 -12.19 11.48 17.87
N THR A 210 -11.48 11.62 16.75
CA THR A 210 -12.01 11.44 15.39
C THR A 210 -11.50 10.11 14.84
N VAL A 211 -12.35 9.40 14.11
CA VAL A 211 -11.97 8.28 13.24
C VAL A 211 -12.41 8.63 11.83
N GLU A 212 -11.50 8.51 10.87
CA GLU A 212 -11.72 8.83 9.46
C GLU A 212 -11.67 7.55 8.62
N ALA A 213 -12.47 7.50 7.55
CA ALA A 213 -12.63 6.30 6.73
C ALA A 213 -12.85 6.61 5.26
N THR A 214 -11.96 6.07 4.45
CA THR A 214 -11.96 6.12 2.98
C THR A 214 -12.59 4.84 2.45
N SER A 215 -13.74 4.92 1.77
CA SER A 215 -14.38 3.75 1.14
C SER A 215 -15.35 4.10 0.02
N ALA A 216 -15.39 3.27 -1.04
CA ALA A 216 -16.32 3.46 -2.15
C ALA A 216 -17.79 3.19 -1.82
N ALA A 217 -18.08 2.49 -0.71
CA ALA A 217 -19.44 2.09 -0.36
C ALA A 217 -19.73 2.08 1.16
N VAL A 218 -18.70 1.98 2.00
CA VAL A 218 -18.83 2.00 3.46
C VAL A 218 -18.82 3.46 3.94
N LYS A 219 -19.66 3.77 4.92
CA LYS A 219 -19.70 5.08 5.59
C LYS A 219 -19.61 4.87 7.10
N VAL A 220 -18.71 5.58 7.76
CA VAL A 220 -18.74 5.69 9.22
C VAL A 220 -19.90 6.59 9.63
N THR A 221 -20.67 6.15 10.62
CA THR A 221 -21.92 6.80 11.08
C THR A 221 -21.94 7.08 12.58
N GLY A 222 -20.95 6.59 13.33
CA GLY A 222 -20.83 6.81 14.76
C GLY A 222 -19.62 6.09 15.36
N LEU A 223 -19.19 6.55 16.54
CA LEU A 223 -18.00 6.09 17.24
C LEU A 223 -18.28 6.01 18.75
N ALA A 224 -17.89 4.92 19.40
CA ALA A 224 -18.02 4.74 20.85
C ALA A 224 -16.84 3.95 21.44
N ILE A 225 -16.25 4.47 22.52
CA ILE A 225 -15.09 3.87 23.18
C ILE A 225 -15.57 3.07 24.41
N ASP A 226 -15.31 1.76 24.42
CA ASP A 226 -15.40 0.93 25.64
C ASP A 226 -14.00 0.84 26.25
N ALA A 227 -13.73 1.74 27.20
CA ALA A 227 -12.43 1.94 27.82
C ALA A 227 -11.83 0.63 28.37
N GLY A 228 -10.59 0.34 27.99
CA GLY A 228 -9.89 -0.90 28.32
C GLY A 228 -10.39 -2.16 27.58
N LYS A 229 -11.33 -2.06 26.62
CA LYS A 229 -11.84 -3.21 25.86
C LYS A 229 -11.74 -3.04 24.34
N ALA A 230 -12.50 -2.11 23.76
CA ALA A 230 -12.68 -2.00 22.31
C ALA A 230 -13.14 -0.61 21.88
N VAL A 231 -12.82 -0.23 20.64
CA VAL A 231 -13.43 0.89 19.93
C VAL A 231 -14.54 0.34 19.04
N ASN A 232 -15.76 0.83 19.19
CA ASN A 232 -16.92 0.46 18.38
C ASN A 232 -17.12 1.52 17.29
N VAL A 233 -17.05 1.10 16.03
CA VAL A 233 -17.27 1.97 14.87
C VAL A 233 -18.56 1.52 14.19
N ASN A 234 -19.57 2.40 14.13
CA ASN A 234 -20.83 2.15 13.45
C ASN A 234 -20.68 2.45 11.96
N LEU A 235 -21.11 1.51 11.12
CA LEU A 235 -20.91 1.53 9.68
C LEU A 235 -22.24 1.37 8.94
N SER A 236 -22.34 1.94 7.74
CA SER A 236 -23.39 1.62 6.76
C SER A 236 -22.77 1.31 5.41
N GLY A 237 -23.25 0.25 4.74
CA GLY A 237 -22.66 -0.25 3.50
C GLY A 237 -21.80 -1.49 3.73
N GLU A 238 -21.22 -2.01 2.64
CA GLU A 238 -20.39 -3.22 2.62
C GLU A 238 -19.25 -3.04 1.61
N GLY A 239 -18.18 -3.83 1.72
CA GLY A 239 -17.01 -3.74 0.85
C GLY A 239 -15.76 -3.23 1.57
N GLU A 240 -14.76 -2.83 0.79
CA GLU A 240 -13.44 -2.45 1.29
C GLU A 240 -13.45 -1.06 1.95
N VAL A 241 -12.78 -0.92 3.09
CA VAL A 241 -12.62 0.33 3.83
C VAL A 241 -11.19 0.44 4.36
N GLU A 242 -10.63 1.64 4.25
CA GLU A 242 -9.44 2.07 4.99
C GLU A 242 -9.91 2.97 6.12
N LEU A 243 -9.38 2.76 7.32
CA LEU A 243 -9.87 3.34 8.57
C LEU A 243 -8.67 3.84 9.38
N GLU A 244 -8.61 5.14 9.62
CA GLU A 244 -7.56 5.80 10.40
C GLU A 244 -8.03 6.00 11.84
N LEU A 245 -7.23 5.51 12.79
CA LEU A 245 -7.52 5.56 14.22
C LEU A 245 -6.37 6.26 14.98
N PRO A 246 -6.64 7.30 15.78
CA PRO A 246 -5.62 7.94 16.61
C PRO A 246 -4.95 6.98 17.59
N THR A 247 -3.62 7.00 17.67
CA THR A 247 -2.83 6.17 18.60
C THR A 247 -3.17 6.44 20.07
N ALA A 248 -3.54 7.70 20.36
CA ALA A 248 -4.02 8.17 21.66
C ALA A 248 -5.39 7.57 22.05
N MET A 249 -6.16 7.04 21.09
CA MET A 249 -7.42 6.33 21.33
C MET A 249 -7.18 4.82 21.45
N ILE A 250 -6.47 4.24 20.49
CA ILE A 250 -6.20 2.82 20.39
C ILE A 250 -4.82 2.57 19.79
N SER A 251 -4.06 1.65 20.38
CA SER A 251 -2.75 1.27 19.84
C SER A 251 -2.51 -0.25 19.91
N GLY A 252 -1.66 -0.73 19.00
CA GLY A 252 -1.37 -2.16 18.85
C GLY A 252 -2.61 -2.97 18.49
N ILE A 253 -3.32 -2.57 17.43
CA ILE A 253 -4.56 -3.20 16.96
C ILE A 253 -4.31 -4.70 16.71
N SER A 254 -5.18 -5.55 17.25
CA SER A 254 -4.99 -7.00 17.35
C SER A 254 -6.13 -7.82 16.74
N SER A 255 -7.35 -7.28 16.64
CA SER A 255 -8.49 -7.92 15.96
C SER A 255 -9.55 -6.87 15.59
N VAL A 256 -10.30 -7.16 14.53
CA VAL A 256 -11.48 -6.40 14.08
C VAL A 256 -12.65 -7.37 14.00
N MET A 257 -13.68 -7.19 14.84
CA MET A 257 -14.80 -8.10 14.98
C MET A 257 -16.10 -7.52 14.40
N ALA A 258 -16.67 -8.15 13.38
CA ALA A 258 -18.01 -7.88 12.87
C ALA A 258 -19.03 -8.77 13.61
N GLY A 259 -19.56 -8.27 14.73
CA GLY A 259 -20.41 -9.05 15.63
C GLY A 259 -19.65 -10.20 16.29
N SER A 260 -19.90 -11.43 15.86
CA SER A 260 -19.17 -12.64 16.32
C SER A 260 -18.13 -13.15 15.31
N THR A 261 -17.96 -12.47 14.18
CA THR A 261 -17.05 -12.87 13.09
C THR A 261 -15.77 -12.04 13.15
N ASP A 262 -14.62 -12.70 13.21
CA ASP A 262 -13.31 -12.04 13.08
C ASP A 262 -13.09 -11.65 11.61
N VAL A 263 -12.68 -10.40 11.40
CA VAL A 263 -12.44 -9.80 10.08
C VAL A 263 -10.95 -9.58 9.93
N SER A 264 -10.34 -10.27 8.98
CA SER A 264 -8.93 -10.05 8.63
C SER A 264 -8.71 -8.61 8.18
N PHE A 265 -7.74 -7.94 8.80
CA PHE A 265 -7.31 -6.60 8.44
C PHE A 265 -5.81 -6.59 8.11
N THR A 266 -5.38 -5.56 7.37
CA THR A 266 -3.96 -5.24 7.15
C THR A 266 -3.70 -3.83 7.64
N GLN A 267 -2.67 -3.64 8.46
CA GLN A 267 -2.18 -2.30 8.77
C GLN A 267 -1.47 -1.73 7.52
N VAL A 268 -1.92 -0.58 7.05
CA VAL A 268 -1.37 0.12 5.87
C VAL A 268 -0.24 1.03 6.30
N GLU A 269 -0.48 1.85 7.33
CA GLU A 269 0.46 2.82 7.87
C GLU A 269 0.26 2.95 9.39
N SER A 270 1.28 3.44 10.08
CA SER A 270 1.21 3.88 11.48
C SER A 270 2.41 4.76 11.77
N ASP A 271 2.14 5.87 12.43
CA ASP A 271 3.12 6.80 12.97
C ASP A 271 2.87 7.01 14.48
N ASP A 272 3.35 8.13 15.03
CA ASP A 272 3.17 8.47 16.44
C ASP A 272 1.74 8.98 16.76
N ASP A 273 1.01 9.51 15.78
CA ASP A 273 -0.30 10.16 15.92
C ASP A 273 -1.48 9.24 15.50
N SER A 274 -1.32 8.42 14.45
CA SER A 274 -2.37 7.56 13.91
C SER A 274 -1.94 6.13 13.52
N THR A 275 -2.92 5.28 13.26
CA THR A 275 -2.76 3.94 12.69
C THR A 275 -3.88 3.67 11.69
N THR A 276 -3.51 3.40 10.44
CA THR A 276 -4.46 3.15 9.35
C THR A 276 -4.55 1.66 9.07
N ILE A 277 -5.76 1.11 9.21
CA ILE A 277 -6.06 -0.30 8.92
C ILE A 277 -7.01 -0.43 7.73
N LYS A 278 -6.81 -1.48 6.95
CA LYS A 278 -7.62 -1.82 5.79
C LYS A 278 -8.29 -3.17 5.97
N PHE A 279 -9.60 -3.24 5.73
CA PHE A 279 -10.38 -4.48 5.84
C PHE A 279 -11.62 -4.45 4.94
N THR A 280 -12.28 -5.61 4.79
CA THR A 280 -13.55 -5.72 4.06
C THR A 280 -14.70 -5.88 5.03
N VAL A 281 -15.66 -4.94 5.01
CA VAL A 281 -16.91 -4.99 5.79
C VAL A 281 -17.82 -6.06 5.20
N PRO A 282 -18.18 -7.12 5.96
CA PRO A 282 -19.10 -8.15 5.49
C PRO A 282 -20.53 -7.61 5.33
N ALA A 283 -21.27 -8.16 4.36
CA ALA A 283 -22.67 -7.81 4.10
C ALA A 283 -23.54 -7.90 5.38
N GLY A 284 -24.36 -6.87 5.60
CA GLY A 284 -25.23 -6.77 6.78
C GLY A 284 -24.54 -6.33 8.09
N THR A 285 -23.25 -5.98 8.07
CA THR A 285 -22.55 -5.44 9.25
C THR A 285 -22.94 -3.98 9.48
N SER A 286 -23.47 -3.66 10.67
CA SER A 286 -23.78 -2.27 11.07
C SER A 286 -22.75 -1.66 12.02
N SER A 287 -21.81 -2.45 12.54
CA SER A 287 -20.76 -2.00 13.45
C SER A 287 -19.61 -2.99 13.50
N VAL A 288 -18.38 -2.49 13.66
CA VAL A 288 -17.19 -3.30 13.98
C VAL A 288 -16.62 -2.94 15.36
N GLN A 289 -16.13 -3.94 16.07
CA GLN A 289 -15.38 -3.79 17.32
C GLN A 289 -13.89 -3.97 17.04
N ILE A 290 -13.10 -2.93 17.29
CA ILE A 290 -11.66 -2.92 17.07
C ILE A 290 -10.98 -3.04 18.43
N MET A 291 -10.18 -4.09 18.57
CA MET A 291 -9.45 -4.41 19.80
C MET A 291 -7.96 -4.13 19.59
N GLY A 292 -7.28 -3.66 20.63
CA GLY A 292 -5.85 -3.36 20.59
C GLY A 292 -5.16 -3.63 21.92
N ALA A 293 -3.84 -3.54 21.93
CA ALA A 293 -3.01 -3.65 23.13
C ALA A 293 -3.39 -2.58 24.19
N LYS A 294 -3.90 -1.42 23.73
CA LYS A 294 -4.46 -0.37 24.56
C LYS A 294 -5.69 0.21 23.87
N VAL A 295 -6.78 0.33 24.62
CA VAL A 295 -7.95 1.16 24.29
C VAL A 295 -8.14 2.03 25.52
N ILE A 296 -8.00 3.36 25.38
CA ILE A 296 -7.88 4.38 26.45
C ILE A 296 -8.13 3.82 27.87
N PRO A 297 -7.07 3.62 28.68
CA PRO A 297 -6.51 4.81 29.32
C PRO A 297 -4.98 4.84 29.47
N GLU A 298 -4.45 6.04 29.32
CA GLU A 298 -3.39 6.49 30.22
C GLU A 298 -3.89 7.72 30.99
N PHE A 299 -3.81 7.64 32.31
CA PHE A 299 -4.20 8.72 33.21
C PHE A 299 -3.43 9.98 32.81
N GLY A 300 -4.13 10.96 32.25
CA GLY A 300 -3.53 12.24 31.87
C GLY A 300 -2.77 12.84 33.05
N VAL A 301 -1.78 13.69 32.77
CA VAL A 301 -0.86 14.23 33.80
C VAL A 301 -1.61 14.80 35.01
N ILE A 302 -2.83 15.33 34.81
CA ILE A 302 -3.77 15.77 35.85
C ILE A 302 -4.14 14.64 36.83
N ALA A 303 -4.57 13.48 36.35
CA ALA A 303 -4.93 12.34 37.21
C ALA A 303 -3.70 11.77 37.93
N ALA A 304 -2.53 11.75 37.30
CA ALA A 304 -1.26 11.42 37.95
C ALA A 304 -0.88 12.44 39.05
N ILE A 305 -1.09 13.75 38.80
CA ILE A 305 -0.88 14.82 39.79
C ILE A 305 -1.88 14.69 40.95
N VAL A 306 -3.16 14.43 40.70
CA VAL A 306 -4.18 14.24 41.74
C VAL A 306 -3.89 12.98 42.58
N LEU A 307 -3.44 11.89 41.95
CA LEU A 307 -2.98 10.70 42.66
C LEU A 307 -1.73 10.99 43.51
N ALA A 308 -0.75 11.71 42.98
CA ALA A 308 0.46 12.09 43.72
C ALA A 308 0.14 13.03 44.89
N ALA A 309 -0.70 14.05 44.68
CA ALA A 309 -1.11 15.01 45.70
C ALA A 309 -1.92 14.34 46.82
N SER A 310 -2.86 13.44 46.48
CA SER A 310 -3.63 12.68 47.47
C SER A 310 -2.74 11.71 48.25
N LEU A 311 -1.77 11.04 47.61
CA LEU A 311 -0.79 10.19 48.30
C LEU A 311 0.08 11.00 49.28
N VAL A 312 0.56 12.17 48.87
CA VAL A 312 1.32 13.10 49.73
C VAL A 312 0.47 13.58 50.92
N ALA A 313 -0.80 13.92 50.69
CA ALA A 313 -1.72 14.33 51.75
C ALA A 313 -1.96 13.21 52.80
N VAL A 314 -2.17 11.97 52.35
CA VAL A 314 -2.34 10.81 53.24
C VAL A 314 -1.07 10.52 54.04
N ILE A 315 0.11 10.52 53.41
CA ILE A 315 1.41 10.31 54.10
C ILE A 315 1.69 11.44 55.10
N GLY A 316 1.38 12.69 54.74
CA GLY A 316 1.47 13.83 55.64
C GLY A 316 0.57 13.67 56.87
N PHE A 317 -0.71 13.39 56.66
CA PHE A 317 -1.68 13.23 57.75
C PHE A 317 -1.33 12.06 58.68
N ALA A 318 -0.85 10.93 58.12
CA ALA A 318 -0.38 9.79 58.90
C ALA A 318 0.82 10.15 59.80
N ARG A 319 1.77 10.95 59.32
CA ARG A 319 2.92 11.41 60.13
C ARG A 319 2.52 12.40 61.23
N PHE A 320 1.58 13.30 60.97
CA PHE A 320 1.10 14.24 61.99
C PHE A 320 0.21 13.59 63.06
N LYS A 321 -0.55 12.54 62.74
CA LYS A 321 -1.31 11.78 63.76
C LYS A 321 -0.44 10.99 64.75
N GLY A 322 0.82 10.70 64.40
CA GLY A 322 1.80 10.11 65.31
C GLY A 322 2.47 11.11 66.26
N ALA A 323 2.23 12.42 66.10
CA ALA A 323 2.95 13.49 66.78
C ALA A 323 2.06 14.33 67.74
N SER A 324 1.29 13.65 68.59
CA SER A 324 0.50 14.27 69.68
C SER A 324 0.17 13.19 70.73
N PHE A 325 0.38 13.34 72.04
CA PHE A 325 0.94 14.47 72.80
C PHE A 325 1.67 13.90 74.04
N GLY A 326 3.00 13.98 74.08
CA GLY A 326 3.84 13.42 75.16
C GLY A 326 4.18 14.43 76.25
N ILE A 327 3.17 15.07 76.85
CA ILE A 327 3.32 16.07 77.92
C ILE A 327 2.18 15.85 78.93
N GLY A 328 2.39 15.71 80.23
CA GLY A 328 3.62 15.60 81.02
C GLY A 328 3.20 15.27 82.46
N ARG A 329 3.93 14.41 83.15
CA ARG A 329 3.54 13.86 84.46
C ARG A 329 4.04 14.77 85.60
N PHE A 330 3.12 15.40 86.32
CA PHE A 330 3.31 16.00 87.65
C PHE A 330 2.08 15.72 88.51
#